data_AF-A0A2V5TYZ1-F1
#
_entry.id   AF-A0A2V5TYZ1-F1
#
_cell.length_a   1.000
_cell.length_b   1.000
_cell.length_c   1.000
_cell.angle_alpha   90.00
_cell.angle_beta   90.00
_cell.angle_gamma   90.00
#
_symmetry.space_group_name_H-M   'P 1'
#
loop_
_entity.id
_entity.type
_entity.pdbx_description
1 polymer ?
#
loop_
_entity_poly.entity_id
_entity_poly.type
_entity_poly.pdbx_seq_one_letter_code
_entity_poly.pdbx_strand_id
1 'polypeptide(L)' 'MTTYICLIQFTDQGIRNIKDTVKRGDAAMAEAEKMGMKIVEEFWTMGAYDAVVVL' A
#
# COMPACT_ATOMS: atom_id res chain seq x y z
N MET A 1 -14.55 14.45 8.54
CA MET A 1 -14.34 13.21 7.78
C MET A 1 -13.13 12.52 8.40
N THR A 2 -13.25 11.25 8.78
CA THR A 2 -12.16 10.51 9.41
C THR A 2 -11.28 9.94 8.31
N THR A 3 -9.98 10.24 8.36
CA THR A 3 -8.97 9.65 7.47
C THR A 3 -8.30 8.52 8.22
N TYR A 4 -8.20 7.35 7.58
CA TYR A 4 -7.49 6.22 8.14
C TYR A 4 -6.12 6.09 7.48
N ILE A 5 -5.13 5.69 8.28
CA ILE A 5 -3.77 5.47 7.81
C ILE A 5 -3.40 4.01 8.05
N CYS A 6 -2.98 3.33 6.99
CA CYS A 6 -2.40 2.00 7.06
C CYS A 6 -0.89 2.10 6.88
N LEU A 7 -0.15 1.52 7.83
CA LEU A 7 1.31 1.39 7.77
C LEU A 7 1.66 -0.02 7.36
N ILE A 8 2.46 -0.17 6.30
CA ILE A 8 2.75 -1.45 5.67
C ILE A 8 4.25 -1.77 5.84
N GLN A 9 4.52 -3.00 6.23
CA GLN A 9 5.84 -3.60 6.16
C GLN A 9 5.80 -4.77 5.18
N PHE A 10 6.79 -4.85 4.30
CA PHE A 10 6.94 -5.96 3.39
C PHE A 10 7.46 -7.18 4.13
N THR A 11 7.00 -8.34 3.66
CA THR A 11 7.62 -9.62 4.02
C THR A 11 8.99 -9.75 3.37
N ASP A 12 9.79 -10.72 3.80
CA ASP A 12 11.09 -11.04 3.19
C ASP A 12 11.00 -11.27 1.67
N GLN A 13 9.91 -11.90 1.20
CA GLN A 13 9.67 -12.07 -0.23
C GLN A 13 9.29 -10.75 -0.90
N GLY A 14 8.46 -9.94 -0.24
CA GLY A 14 8.02 -8.63 -0.73
C GLY A 14 9.18 -7.66 -0.95
N ILE A 15 10.13 -7.60 -0.01
CA ILE A 15 11.30 -6.71 -0.11
C ILE A 15 12.31 -7.20 -1.16
N ARG A 16 12.50 -8.52 -1.31
CA ARG A 16 13.36 -9.08 -2.36
C ARG A 16 12.86 -8.71 -3.77
N ASN A 17 11.56 -8.57 -3.93
CA ASN A 17 10.90 -8.20 -5.19
C ASN A 17 10.39 -6.75 -5.17
N ILE A 18 11.17 -5.83 -4.59
CA ILE A 18 10.76 -4.43 -4.41
C ILE A 18 10.36 -3.72 -5.71
N LYS A 19 10.91 -4.12 -6.86
CA LYS A 19 10.59 -3.54 -8.17
C LYS A 19 9.15 -3.79 -8.60
N ASP A 20 8.52 -4.84 -8.09
CA ASP A 20 7.14 -5.19 -8.41
C ASP A 20 6.13 -4.53 -7.46
N THR A 21 6.60 -3.74 -6.49
CA THR A 21 5.75 -3.15 -5.45
C THR A 21 4.69 -2.22 -6.01
N VAL A 22 5.03 -1.36 -6.97
CA VAL A 22 4.07 -0.45 -7.63
C VAL A 22 2.95 -1.24 -8.29
N LYS A 23 3.29 -2.29 -9.04
CA LYS A 23 2.30 -3.18 -9.67
C LYS A 23 1.41 -3.89 -8.64
N ARG A 24 1.97 -4.27 -7.49
CA ARG A 24 1.20 -4.87 -6.39
C ARG A 24 0.29 -3.84 -5.71
N GLY A 25 0.74 -2.60 -5.56
CA GLY A 25 -0.06 -1.47 -5.07
C GLY A 25 -1.27 -1.21 -5.98
N ASP A 26 -1.05 -1.11 -7.29
CA ASP A 26 -2.13 -0.95 -8.29
C ASP A 26 -3.17 -2.07 -8.20
N ALA A 27 -2.71 -3.33 -8.08
CA ALA A 27 -3.60 -4.47 -7.92
C ALA A 27 -4.37 -4.43 -6.59
N ALA A 28 -3.73 -3.97 -5.51
CA ALA A 28 -4.36 -3.81 -4.20
C ALA A 28 -5.42 -2.68 -4.21
N MET A 29 -5.13 -1.55 -4.88
CA MET A 29 -6.09 -0.47 -5.08
C MET A 29 -7.32 -0.95 -5.85
N ALA A 30 -7.13 -1.64 -6.98
CA ALA A 30 -8.23 -2.17 -7.77
C ALA A 30 -9.09 -3.17 -6.98
N GLU A 31 -8.50 -3.97 -6.11
CA GLU A 31 -9.24 -4.91 -5.28
C GLU A 31 -9.96 -4.21 -4.11
N ALA A 32 -9.33 -3.22 -3.48
CA ALA A 32 -9.94 -2.40 -2.44
C ALA A 32 -11.19 -1.67 -2.96
N GLU A 33 -11.13 -1.12 -4.17
CA GLU A 33 -12.28 -0.48 -4.82
C GLU A 33 -13.45 -1.43 -5.02
N LYS A 34 -13.20 -2.69 -5.44
CA LYS A 34 -14.25 -3.72 -5.56
C LYS A 34 -14.87 -4.06 -4.21
N MET A 35 -14.11 -3.95 -3.13
CA MET A 35 -14.57 -4.15 -1.76
C MET A 35 -15.26 -2.91 -1.16
N GLY A 36 -15.39 -1.82 -1.93
CA GLY A 36 -16.01 -0.57 -1.49
C GLY A 36 -15.11 0.32 -0.63
N MET A 37 -13.81 0.01 -0.55
CA MET A 37 -12.81 0.88 0.07
C MET A 37 -12.22 1.81 -0.99
N LYS A 38 -12.04 3.08 -0.64
CA LYS A 38 -11.35 4.04 -1.49
C LYS A 38 -9.94 4.26 -0.96
N ILE A 39 -8.93 3.98 -1.77
CA ILE A 39 -7.57 4.41 -1.48
C ILE A 39 -7.43 5.83 -2.03
N VAL A 40 -7.08 6.78 -1.16
CA VAL A 40 -6.91 8.19 -1.51
C VAL A 40 -5.50 8.41 -2.04
N GLU A 41 -4.50 7.90 -1.33
CA GLU A 41 -3.07 7.99 -1.70
C GLU A 41 -2.30 6.77 -1.20
N GLU A 42 -1.27 6.38 -1.94
CA GLU A 42 -0.29 5.35 -1.57
C GLU A 42 1.12 5.93 -1.72
N PHE A 43 1.97 5.73 -0.71
CA PHE A 43 3.34 6.23 -0.67
C PHE A 43 4.32 5.11 -0.30
N TRP A 44 5.45 5.06 -0.98
CA TRP A 44 6.61 4.25 -0.57
C TRP A 44 7.52 5.10 0.30
N THR A 45 7.86 4.57 1.47
CA THR A 45 8.60 5.31 2.49
C THR A 45 9.99 4.73 2.70
N MET A 46 10.91 5.58 3.14
CA MET A 46 12.18 5.15 3.72
C MET A 46 12.07 5.26 5.24
N GLY A 47 12.37 4.18 5.98
CA GLY A 47 12.34 4.21 7.44
C GLY A 47 11.77 2.93 8.06
N ALA A 48 10.97 3.08 9.12
CA ALA A 48 10.42 1.96 9.88
C ALA A 48 9.35 1.15 9.13
N TYR A 49 8.72 1.76 8.12
CA TYR A 49 7.69 1.18 7.28
C TYR A 49 8.09 1.31 5.82
N ASP A 50 7.63 0.37 5.01
CA ASP A 50 7.92 0.31 3.58
C ASP A 50 6.90 1.11 2.76
N ALA A 51 5.66 1.17 3.21
CA ALA A 51 4.62 1.98 2.57
C ALA A 51 3.58 2.52 3.56
N VAL A 52 2.91 3.59 3.13
CA VAL A 52 1.79 4.24 3.82
C VAL A 52 0.64 4.38 2.85
N VAL A 53 -0.55 3.98 3.28
CA VAL A 53 -1.79 4.10 2.51
C VAL A 53 -2.78 4.96 3.27
N VAL A 54 -3.35 5.95 2.59
CA VAL A 54 -4.40 6.84 3.09
C VAL A 54 -5.74 6.37 2.53
N LEU A 55 -6.70 6.10 3.40
CA LEU A 55 -8.06 5.65 3.07
C LEU A 55 -9.10 6.75 3.35
#